data_AF-A0A838D751-F1
#
_entry.id   AF-A0A838D751-F1
#
_cell.length_a   1.000
_cell.length_b   1.000
_cell.length_c   1.000
_cell.angle_alpha   90.00
_cell.angle_beta   90.00
_cell.angle_gamma   90.00
#
_symmetry.space_group_name_H-M   'P 1'
#
loop_
_entity.id
_entity.type
_entity.pdbx_description
1 polymer ?
#
loop_
_entity_poly.entity_id
_entity_poly.type
_entity_poly.pdbx_seq_one_letter_code
_entity_poly.pdbx_strand_id
1 'polypeptide(L)'
;MKGFIVRLLDDIKGNFGIFDNRAYMVFIFNKGTEVSYQTLWSNSKVLVDKQQELFNILWEVATPLALRRKELEQEEKPHYQKIL
;
A
#
# COMPACT_ATOMS: atom_id res chain seq x y z
N MET A 1 5.12 -17.79 14.65
CA MET A 1 5.29 -16.43 14.09
C MET A 1 4.31 -16.28 12.93
N LYS A 2 3.40 -15.30 12.97
CA LYS A 2 2.56 -14.99 11.82
C LYS A 2 3.44 -14.31 10.76
N GLY A 3 3.46 -14.84 9.53
CA GLY A 3 4.17 -14.22 8.41
C GLY A 3 3.42 -12.99 7.91
N PHE A 4 4.14 -12.06 7.29
CA PHE A 4 3.56 -10.91 6.59
C PHE A 4 3.56 -11.16 5.08
N ILE A 5 2.55 -10.65 4.38
CA ILE A 5 2.51 -10.64 2.92
C ILE A 5 2.87 -9.24 2.46
N VAL A 6 3.83 -9.15 1.53
CA VAL A 6 4.30 -7.88 0.97
C VAL A 6 4.13 -7.92 -0.55
N ARG A 7 3.61 -6.82 -1.10
CA ARG A 7 3.49 -6.59 -2.54
C ARG A 7 4.07 -5.22 -2.89
N LEU A 8 4.61 -5.10 -4.08
CA LEU A 8 5.14 -3.85 -4.64
C LEU A 8 4.07 -3.23 -5.53
N LEU A 9 3.87 -1.92 -5.36
CA LEU A 9 3.13 -1.10 -6.30
C LEU A 9 4.04 0.04 -6.78
N ASP A 10 4.23 0.14 -8.10
CA ASP A 10 5.08 1.19 -8.67
C ASP A 10 4.38 2.55 -8.62
N ASP A 11 5.18 3.59 -8.40
CA ASP A 11 4.79 5.01 -8.42
C ASP A 11 3.63 5.42 -7.49
N ILE A 12 3.36 4.66 -6.42
CA ILE A 12 2.36 5.04 -5.42
C ILE A 12 2.73 6.37 -4.74
N LYS A 13 1.79 7.33 -4.73
CA LYS A 13 1.99 8.67 -4.13
C LYS A 13 1.31 8.86 -2.77
N GLY A 14 0.49 7.91 -2.34
CA GLY A 14 -0.25 7.94 -1.07
C GLY A 14 0.30 6.98 -0.03
N ASN A 15 -0.04 7.22 1.24
CA ASN A 15 0.16 6.27 2.32
C ASN A 15 -1.12 6.18 3.16
N PHE A 16 -1.40 5.01 3.70
CA PHE A 16 -2.41 4.83 4.75
C PHE A 16 -2.27 3.44 5.38
N GLY A 17 -2.89 3.28 6.54
CA GLY A 17 -3.06 2.00 7.23
C GLY A 17 -4.51 1.79 7.64
N ILE A 18 -4.93 0.52 7.62
CA ILE A 18 -6.23 0.08 8.13
C ILE A 18 -5.97 -0.94 9.24
N PHE A 19 -6.63 -0.74 10.37
CA PHE A 19 -6.48 -1.59 11.55
C PHE A 19 -7.79 -2.31 11.81
N ASP A 20 -7.78 -3.65 11.70
CA ASP A 20 -8.90 -4.55 11.97
C ASP A 20 -10.23 -4.16 11.30
N ASN A 21 -10.17 -3.51 10.13
CA ASN A 21 -11.32 -2.91 9.44
C ASN A 21 -12.18 -2.00 10.36
N ARG A 22 -11.52 -1.31 11.31
CA ARG A 22 -12.15 -0.46 12.34
C ARG A 22 -11.59 0.94 12.38
N ALA A 23 -10.33 1.12 11.98
CA ALA A 23 -9.68 2.41 12.00
C ALA A 23 -8.82 2.60 10.76
N TYR A 24 -8.80 3.84 10.30
CA TYR A 24 -7.96 4.34 9.24
C TYR A 24 -6.93 5.31 9.83
N MET A 25 -5.72 5.29 9.27
CA MET A 25 -4.66 6.24 9.61
C MET A 25 -3.88 6.65 8.36
N VAL A 26 -3.48 7.92 8.29
CA VAL A 26 -2.52 8.42 7.30
C VAL A 26 -1.50 9.32 7.98
N PHE A 27 -0.24 9.20 7.55
CA PHE A 27 0.86 10.06 7.98
C PHE A 27 1.03 11.21 6.99
N ILE A 28 1.15 12.42 7.51
CA ILE A 28 1.34 13.64 6.73
C ILE A 28 2.81 14.04 6.87
N PHE A 29 3.56 13.81 5.80
CA PHE A 29 4.97 14.16 5.72
C PHE A 29 5.13 15.57 5.18
N ASN A 30 5.94 16.38 5.87
CA ASN A 30 6.31 17.70 5.36
C ASN A 30 7.45 17.57 4.35
N LYS A 31 7.47 18.45 3.35
CA LYS A 31 8.50 18.44 2.31
C LYS A 31 9.88 18.60 2.94
N GLY A 32 10.78 17.65 2.66
CA GLY A 32 12.15 17.66 3.18
C GLY A 32 12.32 17.00 4.56
N THR A 33 11.29 16.36 5.12
CA THR A 33 11.40 15.60 6.37
C THR A 33 11.00 14.15 6.19
N GLU A 34 11.85 13.22 6.63
CA GLU A 34 11.52 11.78 6.67
C GLU A 34 10.60 11.42 7.86
N VAL A 35 10.48 12.33 8.83
CA VAL A 35 9.62 12.17 9.99
C VAL A 35 8.26 12.80 9.73
N SER A 36 7.20 12.05 10.01
CA SER A 36 5.84 12.57 10.06
C SER A 36 5.57 13.20 11.42
N TYR A 37 5.29 14.50 11.43
CA TYR A 37 4.88 15.21 12.66
C TYR A 37 3.36 15.27 12.81
N GLN A 38 2.61 14.83 11.81
CA GLN A 38 1.15 14.91 11.80
C GLN A 38 0.54 13.60 11.29
N THR A 39 -0.49 13.16 11.98
CA THR A 39 -1.22 11.93 11.64
C THR A 39 -2.70 12.24 11.68
N LEU A 40 -3.45 11.78 10.68
CA LEU A 40 -4.90 11.75 10.74
C LEU A 40 -5.33 10.34 11.09
N TRP A 41 -6.13 10.21 12.15
CA TRP A 41 -6.76 8.96 12.55
C TRP A 41 -8.28 9.10 12.52
N SER A 42 -8.98 8.05 12.11
CA SER A 42 -10.45 8.04 12.14
C SER A 42 -10.98 6.62 12.28
N ASN A 43 -12.06 6.48 13.06
CA ASN A 43 -12.89 5.28 13.15
C ASN A 43 -14.26 5.46 12.46
N SER A 44 -14.41 6.48 11.60
CA SER A 44 -15.61 6.65 10.79
C SER A 44 -15.78 5.45 9.87
N LYS A 45 -16.84 4.67 10.06
CA LYS A 45 -17.08 3.44 9.30
C LYS A 45 -17.10 3.69 7.79
N VAL A 46 -17.73 4.78 7.35
CA VAL A 46 -17.78 5.16 5.93
C VAL A 46 -16.38 5.39 5.35
N LEU A 47 -15.48 6.00 6.13
CA LEU A 47 -14.11 6.24 5.68
C LEU A 47 -13.29 4.95 5.67
N VAL A 48 -13.42 4.14 6.72
CA VAL A 48 -12.72 2.84 6.82
C VAL A 48 -13.11 1.93 5.65
N ASP A 49 -14.41 1.79 5.38
CA ASP A 49 -14.91 0.95 4.30
C ASP A 49 -14.39 1.42 2.94
N LYS A 50 -14.46 2.73 2.64
CA LYS A 50 -13.90 3.29 1.40
C LYS A 50 -12.40 3.06 1.23
N GLN A 51 -11.62 3.21 2.30
CA GLN A 51 -10.18 2.98 2.22
C GLN A 51 -9.83 1.50 2.13
N GLN A 52 -10.65 0.62 2.70
CA GLN A 52 -10.49 -0.83 2.54
C GLN A 52 -10.78 -1.26 1.09
N GLU A 53 -11.78 -0.68 0.45
CA GLU A 53 -12.06 -0.87 -0.99
C GLU A 53 -10.87 -0.42 -1.84
N LEU A 54 -10.35 0.79 -1.60
CA LEU A 54 -9.16 1.29 -2.29
C LEU A 54 -7.95 0.37 -2.08
N PHE A 55 -7.71 -0.08 -0.84
CA PHE A 55 -6.63 -1.04 -0.56
C PHE A 55 -6.78 -2.31 -1.39
N ASN A 56 -7.99 -2.88 -1.47
CA ASN A 56 -8.23 -4.12 -2.22
C ASN A 56 -7.92 -3.93 -3.72
N ILE A 57 -8.34 -2.82 -4.32
CA ILE A 57 -8.03 -2.48 -5.72
C ILE A 57 -6.51 -2.39 -5.92
N LEU A 58 -5.80 -1.65 -5.05
CA LEU A 58 -4.34 -1.53 -5.14
C LEU A 58 -3.63 -2.87 -4.93
N TRP A 59 -4.18 -3.73 -4.07
CA TRP A 59 -3.63 -5.04 -3.75
C TRP A 59 -3.74 -6.04 -4.90
N GLU A 60 -4.85 -5.99 -5.64
CA GLU A 60 -5.09 -6.82 -6.83
C GLU A 60 -4.06 -6.53 -7.92
N VAL A 61 -3.71 -5.26 -8.11
CA VAL A 61 -2.77 -4.84 -9.16
C VAL A 61 -1.30 -4.88 -8.72
N ALA A 62 -1.04 -5.04 -7.42
CA ALA A 62 0.32 -5.04 -6.87
C ALA A 62 1.06 -6.37 -7.11
N THR A 63 2.33 -6.26 -7.48
CA THR A 63 3.22 -7.40 -7.77
C THR A 63 3.68 -8.06 -6.47
N PRO A 64 3.52 -9.40 -6.29
CA PRO A 64 4.06 -10.10 -5.14
C PRO A 64 5.57 -9.87 -4.98
N LEU A 65 6.04 -9.61 -3.75
CA LEU A 65 7.46 -9.30 -3.50
C LEU A 65 8.41 -10.40 -3.99
N ALA A 66 8.00 -11.68 -3.87
CA ALA A 66 8.79 -12.80 -4.35
C ALA A 66 8.97 -12.78 -5.88
N LEU A 67 7.92 -12.42 -6.63
CA LEU A 67 8.00 -12.27 -8.07
C LEU A 67 8.91 -11.09 -8.43
N ARG A 68 8.72 -9.94 -7.78
CA ARG A 68 9.56 -8.76 -8.03
C ARG A 68 11.03 -9.01 -7.75
N ARG A 69 11.35 -9.75 -6.68
CA ARG A 69 12.73 -10.13 -6.36
C ARG A 69 13.35 -10.97 -7.47
N LYS A 70 12.60 -11.96 -7.97
CA LYS A 70 13.04 -12.80 -9.09
C LYS A 70 13.32 -11.97 -10.36
N GLU A 71 12.44 -11.03 -10.71
CA GLU A 71 12.64 -10.13 -11.86
C GLU A 71 13.96 -9.34 -11.75
N LEU A 72 14.25 -8.81 -10.55
CA LEU A 72 15.48 -8.04 -10.31
C LEU A 72 16.74 -8.92 -10.35
N GLU A 73 16.68 -10.13 -9.80
CA GLU A 73 17.80 -11.07 -9.79
C GLU A 73 18.11 -11.64 -11.19
N GLN A 74 17.10 -11.70 -12.06
CA GLN A 74 17.20 -12.29 -13.41
C GLN A 74 17.29 -11.24 -14.53
N GLU A 75 17.36 -9.95 -14.18
CA GLU A 75 17.33 -8.81 -15.12
C GLU A 75 16.11 -8.85 -16.08
N GLU A 76 15.01 -9.47 -15.65
CA GLU A 76 13.79 -9.58 -16.42
C GLU A 76 12.98 -8.27 -16.35
N LYS A 77 12.34 -7.91 -17.47
CA LYS A 77 11.47 -6.73 -17.50
C LYS A 77 10.20 -6.99 -16.66
N PRO A 78 9.66 -5.95 -15.97
CA PRO A 78 8.44 -6.11 -15.18
C PRO A 78 7.29 -6.61 -16.05
N HIS A 79 6.59 -7.64 -15.58
CA HIS A 79 5.36 -8.09 -16.21
C HIS A 79 4.19 -7.18 -15.80
N TYR A 80 3.95 -6.12 -16.57
CA TYR A 80 2.77 -5.27 -16.37
C TYR A 80 1.49 -6.02 -16.79
N GLN A 81 0.62 -6.33 -15.84
CA GLN A 81 -0.78 -6.62 -16.15
C GLN A 81 -1.50 -5.29 -16.36
N LYS A 82 -1.69 -4.90 -17.63
CA LYS A 82 -2.64 -3.82 -17.97
C LYS A 82 -4.03 -4.29 -17.58
N ILE A 83 -4.64 -3.63 -16.60
CA ILE A 83 -6.07 -3.76 -16.36
C ILE A 83 -6.77 -2.74 -17.26
N LEU A 84 -7.63 -3.25 -18.14
CA LEU A 84 -8.52 -2.50 -19.04
C LEU A 84 -9.72 -1.95 -18.27
#